data_AF-A0A7K2HSN8-F1
#
_entry.id   AF-A0A7K2HSN8-F1
#
_cell.length_a   1.000
_cell.length_b   1.000
_cell.length_c   1.000
_cell.angle_alpha   90.00
_cell.angle_beta   90.00
_cell.angle_gamma   90.00
#
_symmetry.space_group_name_H-M   'P 1'
#
loop_
_entity.id
_entity.type
_entity.pdbx_description
1 polymer ?
#
loop_
_entity_poly.entity_id
_entity_poly.type
_entity_poly.pdbx_seq_one_letter_code
_entity_poly.pdbx_strand_id
1 'polypeptide(L)' 'MDEPIEQRPEADWVDQDLLTRELAGSLLDEEIAAERGRIDRLDRGVGGDDIVMSRADMVRRLAAMEAIRADVGVNVTIQF' A
#
# COMPACT_ATOMS: atom_id res chain seq x y z
N MET A 1 -20.77 -16.80 -41.16
CA MET A 1 -21.63 -15.88 -40.39
C MET A 1 -20.76 -15.40 -39.26
N ASP A 2 -20.23 -14.18 -39.40
CA ASP A 2 -19.43 -13.56 -38.34
C ASP A 2 -20.41 -12.76 -37.48
N GLU A 3 -20.68 -13.28 -36.28
CA GLU A 3 -21.43 -12.52 -35.28
C GLU A 3 -20.65 -11.25 -34.94
N PRO A 4 -21.27 -10.05 -34.99
CA PRO A 4 -20.62 -8.84 -34.53
C PRO A 4 -20.33 -9.01 -33.04
N ILE A 5 -19.05 -8.88 -32.66
CA ILE A 5 -18.69 -8.75 -31.25
C ILE A 5 -19.32 -7.46 -30.75
N GLU A 6 -20.39 -7.59 -29.96
CA GLU A 6 -21.03 -6.47 -29.29
C GLU A 6 -20.04 -5.92 -28.27
N GLN A 7 -19.36 -4.81 -28.61
CA GLN A 7 -18.57 -4.05 -27.65
C GLN A 7 -19.54 -3.45 -26.63
N ARG A 8 -19.72 -4.16 -25.52
CA ARG A 8 -20.32 -3.57 -24.32
C ARG A 8 -19.44 -2.38 -23.94
N PRO A 9 -20.01 -1.23 -23.56
CA PRO A 9 -19.21 -0.13 -23.03
C PRO A 9 -18.48 -0.67 -21.81
N GLU A 10 -17.20 -0.97 -21.96
CA GLU A 10 -16.28 -1.29 -20.88
C GLU A 10 -16.07 0.01 -20.08
N ALA A 11 -17.07 0.37 -19.29
CA ALA A 11 -16.99 1.47 -18.36
C ALA A 11 -17.60 0.97 -17.05
N ASP A 12 -16.77 0.33 -16.23
CA ASP A 12 -17.03 0.27 -14.78
C ASP A 12 -15.72 0.27 -13.96
N TRP A 13 -14.64 0.80 -14.54
CA TRP A 13 -13.42 1.15 -13.79
C TRP A 13 -13.41 2.64 -13.40
N VAL A 14 -14.40 3.40 -13.87
CA VAL A 14 -14.52 4.85 -13.66
C VAL A 14 -14.99 5.18 -12.24
N ASP A 15 -15.74 4.27 -11.60
CA ASP A 15 -16.28 4.45 -10.24
C ASP A 15 -15.38 3.86 -9.14
N GLN A 16 -14.12 3.51 -9.44
CA GLN A 16 -13.16 3.34 -8.35
C GLN A 16 -12.82 4.71 -7.79
N ASP A 17 -13.14 4.93 -6.51
CA ASP A 17 -12.57 6.02 -5.71
C ASP A 17 -11.04 5.83 -5.67
N LEU A 18 -10.38 6.32 -6.72
CA LEU A 18 -8.94 6.36 -6.79
C LEU A 18 -8.50 7.32 -5.68
N LEU A 19 -7.82 6.79 -4.67
CA LEU A 19 -7.26 7.59 -3.61
C LEU A 19 -6.40 8.69 -4.25
N THR A 20 -6.58 9.92 -3.79
CA THR A 20 -5.63 10.98 -4.16
C THR A 20 -4.24 10.55 -3.71
N ARG A 21 -3.21 10.94 -4.47
CA ARG A 21 -1.81 10.63 -4.12
C ARG A 21 -1.46 11.05 -2.69
N GLU A 22 -2.06 12.16 -2.24
CA GLU A 22 -1.93 12.65 -0.86
C GLU A 22 -2.60 11.70 0.14
N LEU A 23 -3.86 11.32 -0.07
CA LEU A 23 -4.59 10.41 0.81
C LEU A 23 -3.91 9.04 0.88
N ALA A 24 -3.49 8.50 -0.26
CA ALA A 24 -2.72 7.25 -0.32
C ALA A 24 -1.39 7.37 0.47
N GLY A 25 -0.75 8.54 0.40
CA GLY A 25 0.45 8.83 1.17
C GLY A 25 0.22 8.83 2.67
N SER A 26 -0.83 9.50 3.14
CA SER A 26 -1.18 9.56 4.56
C SER A 26 -1.57 8.19 5.13
N LEU A 27 -2.35 7.40 4.38
CA LEU A 27 -2.71 6.05 4.78
C LEU A 27 -1.48 5.13 4.85
N LEU A 28 -0.52 5.31 3.94
CA LEU A 28 0.74 4.56 3.98
C LEU A 28 1.61 4.95 5.19
N ASP A 29 1.65 6.23 5.57
CA ASP A 29 2.35 6.67 6.78
C ASP A 29 1.76 6.03 8.05
N GLU A 30 0.43 5.97 8.13
CA GLU A 30 -0.28 5.31 9.23
C GLU A 30 0.03 3.81 9.30
N GLU A 31 0.01 3.11 8.17
CA GLU A 31 0.33 1.68 8.11
C GLU A 31 1.81 1.41 8.43
N ILE A 32 2.74 2.27 8.00
CA ILE A 32 4.15 2.19 8.39
C ILE A 32 4.30 2.32 9.91
N ALA A 33 3.60 3.28 10.53
CA ALA A 33 3.64 3.48 11.97
C ALA A 33 3.05 2.27 12.71
N ALA A 34 1.92 1.73 12.23
CA ALA A 34 1.30 0.54 12.80
C ALA A 34 2.22 -0.69 12.71
N GLU A 35 2.84 -0.93 11.56
CA GLU A 35 3.76 -2.06 11.37
C GLU A 35 4.99 -1.97 12.27
N ARG A 36 5.58 -0.77 12.41
CA ARG A 36 6.65 -0.51 13.39
C ARG A 36 6.21 -0.85 14.80
N GLY A 37 5.00 -0.45 15.20
CA GLY A 37 4.42 -0.80 16.49
C GLY A 37 4.24 -2.30 16.68
N ARG A 38 3.78 -3.03 15.65
CA ARG A 38 3.64 -4.48 15.69
C ARG A 38 4.99 -5.18 15.91
N ILE A 39 6.04 -4.76 15.19
CA ILE A 39 7.40 -5.29 15.35
C ILE A 39 7.94 -5.00 16.76
N ASP A 40 7.78 -3.78 17.24
CA ASP A 40 8.26 -3.35 18.55
C ASP A 40 7.55 -4.09 19.71
N ARG A 41 6.26 -4.40 19.57
CA ARG A 41 5.55 -5.30 20.49
C ARG A 41 6.10 -6.71 20.44
N LEU A 42 6.29 -7.26 19.24
CA LEU A 42 6.84 -8.60 19.03
C LEU A 42 8.24 -8.73 19.66
N ASP A 43 9.09 -7.72 19.51
CA ASP A 43 10.45 -7.66 20.07
C ASP A 43 10.46 -7.65 21.61
N ARG A 44 9.39 -7.15 22.23
CA ARG A 44 9.17 -7.24 23.68
C ARG A 44 8.52 -8.55 24.12
N GLY A 45 8.28 -9.49 23.20
CA GLY A 45 7.56 -10.73 23.46
C GLY A 45 6.06 -10.54 23.67
N VAL A 46 5.52 -9.38 23.30
CA VAL A 46 4.07 -9.10 23.34
C VAL A 46 3.47 -9.52 22.00
N GLY A 47 2.74 -10.63 22.03
CA GLY A 47 1.98 -11.11 20.87
C GLY A 47 0.75 -10.26 20.58
N GLY A 48 0.06 -10.59 19.50
CA GLY A 48 -1.22 -10.02 19.11
C GLY A 48 -1.81 -10.82 17.95
N ASP A 49 -3.14 -10.89 17.87
CA ASP A 49 -3.83 -11.62 16.80
C ASP A 49 -3.56 -11.02 15.41
N ASP A 50 -3.07 -9.78 15.37
CA ASP A 50 -2.64 -9.05 14.18
C ASP A 50 -1.20 -9.39 13.73
N ILE A 51 -0.45 -10.20 14.51
CA ILE A 51 0.89 -10.67 14.17
C ILE A 51 0.79 -12.05 13.51
N VAL A 52 0.50 -12.05 12.21
CA VAL A 52 0.22 -13.27 11.43
C VAL A 52 1.41 -13.81 10.63
N MET A 53 2.58 -13.17 10.75
CA MET A 53 3.78 -13.54 9.99
C MET A 53 5.05 -13.47 10.84
N SER A 54 6.15 -14.03 10.31
CA SER A 54 7.43 -14.00 11.03
C SER A 54 7.95 -12.56 11.15
N ARG A 55 8.72 -12.28 12.21
CA ARG A 55 9.42 -10.99 12.37
C ARG A 55 10.23 -10.60 11.12
N ALA A 56 10.88 -11.57 10.48
CA ALA A 56 11.69 -11.32 9.29
C ALA A 56 10.83 -10.87 8.10
N ASP A 57 9.62 -11.43 7.95
CA ASP A 57 8.66 -11.00 6.93
C ASP A 57 8.13 -9.59 7.21
N MET A 58 7.80 -9.29 8.47
CA MET A 58 7.35 -7.96 8.90
C MET A 58 8.38 -6.88 8.57
N VAL A 59 9.66 -7.13 8.90
CA VAL A 59 10.76 -6.20 8.59
C VAL A 59 10.92 -5.99 7.09
N ARG A 60 10.81 -7.05 6.28
CA ARG A 60 10.85 -6.92 4.81
C ARG A 60 9.69 -6.09 4.27
N ARG A 61 8.48 -6.33 4.77
CA ARG A 61 7.27 -5.59 4.38
C ARG A 61 7.42 -4.11 4.76
N LEU A 62 7.87 -3.81 5.97
CA LEU A 62 8.10 -2.45 6.43
C LEU A 62 9.10 -1.72 5.53
N ALA A 63 10.24 -2.35 5.22
CA ALA A 63 11.25 -1.76 4.33
C ALA A 63 10.69 -1.47 2.93
N ALA A 64 9.83 -2.34 2.40
CA ALA A 64 9.16 -2.12 1.11
C ALA A 64 8.19 -0.92 1.17
N MET A 65 7.39 -0.79 2.24
CA MET A 65 6.49 0.35 2.43
C MET A 65 7.26 1.67 2.55
N GLU A 66 8.36 1.69 3.30
CA GLU A 66 9.23 2.86 3.44
C GLU A 66 9.87 3.26 2.10
N ALA A 67 10.31 2.28 1.30
CA ALA A 67 10.86 2.54 -0.03
C ALA A 67 9.82 3.15 -0.97
N ILE A 68 8.59 2.64 -0.98
CA ILE A 68 7.49 3.21 -1.79
C ILE A 68 7.18 4.64 -1.33
N ARG A 69 7.11 4.89 -0.02
CA ARG A 69 6.84 6.23 0.52
C ARG A 69 7.94 7.22 0.12
N ALA A 70 9.20 6.79 0.15
CA ALA A 70 10.33 7.61 -0.27
C ALA A 70 10.27 7.92 -1.78
N ASP A 71 9.95 6.95 -2.63
CA ASP A 71 9.83 7.15 -4.08
C ASP A 71 8.69 8.12 -4.45
N VAL A 72 7.55 8.02 -3.75
CA VAL A 72 6.45 8.98 -3.89
C VAL A 72 6.90 10.39 -3.51
N GLY A 73 7.80 10.56 -2.54
CA GLY A 73 8.40 11.85 -2.20
C GLY A 73 9.36 12.38 -3.28
N VAL A 74 10.23 11.53 -3.82
CA VAL A 74 11.23 11.90 -4.85
C VAL A 74 10.55 12.29 -6.16
N ASN A 75 9.49 11.58 -6.58
CA ASN A 75 8.73 11.91 -7.78
C ASN A 75 7.95 13.24 -7.69
N VAL A 76 7.86 13.90 -6.52
CA VAL A 76 7.31 15.27 -6.39
C VAL A 76 8.38 16.34 -6.64
N THR A 77 9.66 16.02 -6.43
CA THR A 77 10.76 16.99 -6.51
C THR A 77 11.35 17.15 -7.92
N ILE A 78 11.05 16.23 -8.85
CA ILE A 78 11.45 16.38 -10.26
C ILE A 78 10.46 17.34 -10.96
N GLN A 79 10.65 18.65 -10.77
CA GLN A 79 10.04 19.68 -11.61
C GLN A 79 10.93 19.99 -12.82
N PHE A 80 10.33 20.01 -14.01
CA PHE A 80 10.91 20.56 -15.26
C PHE A 80 10.96 22.09 -15.22
#